data_AF-G8S0Z0-F1
#
_entry.id   AF-G8S0Z0-F1
#
_cell.length_a   1.000
_cell.length_b   1.000
_cell.length_c   1.000
_cell.angle_alpha   90.00
_cell.angle_beta   90.00
_cell.angle_gamma   90.00
#
_symmetry.space_group_name_H-M   'P 1'
#
loop_
_entity.id
_entity.type
_entity.pdbx_description
1 polymer ?
#
loop_
_entity_poly.entity_id
_entity_poly.type
_entity_poly.pdbx_seq_one_letter_code
_entity_poly.pdbx_strand_id
1 'polypeptide(L)'
;MEQDWDEAGYSLRADGEGPFAVLYQPSPQPTIAIRVNEHPYEHRGYGFQPHTATLITAGLSLVTIVTPDEKSLFSKNLHGLLSKALIGNTQH
;
A
#
# COMPACT_ATOMS: atom_id res chain seq x y z
N MET A 1 25.56 -7.30 -3.71
CA MET A 1 24.11 -7.07 -3.55
C MET A 1 23.31 -8.19 -4.20
N GLU A 2 23.72 -8.70 -5.37
CA GLU A 2 23.09 -9.87 -6.04
C GLU A 2 23.36 -11.22 -5.36
N GLN A 3 24.54 -11.44 -4.78
CA GLN A 3 24.96 -12.79 -4.37
C GLN A 3 24.12 -13.39 -3.23
N ASP A 4 23.70 -12.57 -2.24
CA ASP A 4 22.81 -13.03 -1.16
C ASP A 4 21.37 -13.26 -1.64
N TRP A 5 20.94 -12.64 -2.75
CA TRP A 5 19.59 -12.79 -3.29
C TRP A 5 19.42 -14.12 -4.02
N ASP A 6 20.46 -14.54 -4.76
CA ASP A 6 20.48 -15.85 -5.44
C ASP A 6 20.64 -17.01 -4.44
N GLU A 7 21.36 -16.80 -3.33
CA GLU A 7 21.62 -17.86 -2.34
C GLU A 7 20.55 -17.99 -1.25
N ALA A 8 20.01 -16.89 -0.71
CA ALA A 8 19.03 -16.93 0.39
C ALA A 8 17.57 -16.76 -0.08
N GLY A 9 17.36 -16.38 -1.35
CA GLY A 9 16.04 -16.06 -1.89
C GLY A 9 15.41 -14.84 -1.23
N TYR A 10 14.10 -14.68 -1.43
CA TYR A 10 13.29 -13.62 -0.84
C TYR A 10 12.97 -13.94 0.63
N SER A 11 14.00 -14.01 1.48
CA SER A 11 13.93 -14.45 2.88
C SER A 11 14.50 -13.40 3.84
N LEU A 12 14.07 -13.42 5.09
CA LEU A 12 14.69 -12.61 6.15
C LEU A 12 16.03 -13.21 6.58
N ARG A 13 17.00 -12.34 6.87
CA ARG A 13 18.29 -12.66 7.48
C ARG A 13 18.11 -12.91 8.99
N ALA A 14 19.16 -13.42 9.63
CA ALA A 14 19.13 -13.76 11.06
C ALA A 14 18.91 -12.56 12.00
N ASP A 15 19.22 -11.35 11.53
CA ASP A 15 18.94 -10.08 12.22
C ASP A 15 17.48 -9.59 12.04
N GLY A 16 16.69 -10.30 11.22
CA GLY A 16 15.31 -9.95 10.90
C GLY A 16 15.17 -8.92 9.78
N GLU A 17 16.25 -8.49 9.14
CA GLU A 17 16.20 -7.64 7.93
C GLU A 17 16.07 -8.50 6.67
N GLY A 18 15.54 -7.93 5.59
CA GLY A 18 15.41 -8.65 4.33
C GLY A 18 15.41 -7.76 3.10
N PRO A 19 15.45 -8.36 1.91
CA PRO A 19 15.24 -7.62 0.67
C PRO A 19 13.79 -7.10 0.61
N PHE A 20 13.58 -5.99 -0.09
CA PHE A 20 12.25 -5.54 -0.48
C PHE A 20 12.31 -4.88 -1.85
N ALA A 21 11.18 -4.85 -2.56
CA ALA A 21 11.03 -4.14 -3.81
C ALA A 21 9.86 -3.17 -3.72
N VAL A 22 10.00 -2.02 -4.40
CA VAL A 22 8.93 -1.03 -4.55
C VAL A 22 8.68 -0.84 -6.04
N LEU A 23 7.45 -1.09 -6.46
CA LEU A 23 6.98 -0.77 -7.79
C LEU A 23 6.04 0.42 -7.71
N TYR A 24 6.29 1.40 -8.56
CA TYR A 24 5.43 2.57 -8.74
C TYR A 24 4.81 2.51 -10.13
N GLN A 25 3.49 2.71 -10.20
CA GLN A 25 2.77 2.82 -11.46
C GLN A 25 1.71 3.92 -11.37
N PRO A 26 1.69 4.89 -12.31
CA PRO A 26 0.53 5.77 -12.48
C PRO A 26 -0.73 4.94 -12.74
N SER A 27 -1.88 5.41 -12.28
CA SER A 27 -3.13 4.69 -12.53
C SER A 27 -3.37 4.54 -14.04
N PRO A 28 -3.47 3.31 -14.57
CA PRO A 28 -3.54 3.09 -16.01
C PRO A 28 -4.94 3.36 -16.57
N GLN A 29 -5.96 3.35 -15.70
CA GLN A 29 -7.35 3.62 -16.06
C GLN A 29 -7.74 4.98 -15.50
N PRO A 30 -8.57 5.78 -16.19
CA PRO A 30 -9.01 7.10 -15.74
C PRO A 30 -10.11 7.04 -14.65
N THR A 31 -10.81 5.91 -14.54
CA THR A 31 -11.89 5.70 -13.58
C THR A 31 -11.98 4.24 -13.19
N ILE A 32 -12.27 3.95 -11.92
CA ILE A 32 -12.50 2.58 -11.43
C ILE A 32 -13.83 2.54 -10.66
N ALA A 33 -14.66 1.53 -10.90
CA ALA A 33 -15.85 1.29 -10.09
C ALA A 33 -15.44 0.68 -8.75
N ILE A 34 -15.88 1.29 -7.65
CA ILE A 34 -15.61 0.84 -6.28
C ILE A 34 -16.91 0.60 -5.52
N ARG A 35 -16.82 -0.21 -4.46
CA ARG A 35 -17.90 -0.36 -3.49
C ARG A 35 -17.51 0.33 -2.21
N VAL A 36 -18.29 1.33 -1.81
CA VAL A 36 -18.10 2.01 -0.53
C VAL A 36 -18.81 1.17 0.52
N ASN A 37 -18.05 0.61 1.46
CA ASN A 37 -18.56 -0.30 2.50
C ASN A 37 -18.70 0.36 3.87
N GLU A 38 -18.09 1.53 4.06
CA GLU A 38 -18.07 2.25 5.32
C GLU A 38 -18.34 3.73 5.09
N HIS A 39 -18.93 4.41 6.08
CA HIS A 39 -19.24 5.83 5.99
C HIS A 39 -17.94 6.65 6.10
N PRO A 40 -17.53 7.38 5.04
CA PRO A 40 -16.21 8.05 5.02
C PRO A 40 -16.17 9.35 5.83
N TYR A 41 -17.33 9.85 6.28
CA TYR A 41 -17.42 11.09 7.07
C TYR A 41 -17.82 10.78 8.51
N GLU A 42 -17.14 11.39 9.47
CA GLU A 42 -17.52 11.26 10.87
C GLU A 42 -18.74 12.17 11.19
N HIS A 43 -19.91 11.55 11.38
CA HIS A 43 -21.08 11.99 12.18
C HIS A 43 -22.40 12.46 11.51
N ARG A 44 -23.47 12.11 12.25
CA ARG A 44 -24.85 12.68 12.36
C ARG A 44 -25.87 12.32 11.29
N GLY A 45 -26.46 11.12 11.44
CA GLY A 45 -27.84 10.87 11.04
C GLY A 45 -28.01 10.08 9.74
N TYR A 46 -28.99 9.16 9.79
CA TYR A 46 -29.41 8.16 8.80
C TYR A 46 -28.35 7.10 8.42
N GLY A 47 -28.81 5.85 8.35
CA GLY A 47 -27.96 4.67 8.20
C GLY A 47 -27.15 4.70 6.92
N PHE A 48 -25.86 4.35 7.03
CA PHE A 48 -25.02 4.12 5.87
C PHE A 48 -25.46 2.82 5.18
N GLN A 49 -25.70 2.90 3.88
CA GLN A 49 -25.94 1.71 3.05
C GLN A 49 -24.80 1.57 2.03
N PRO A 50 -24.14 0.39 1.96
CA PRO A 50 -23.11 0.17 0.96
C PRO A 50 -23.64 0.39 -0.46
N HIS A 51 -22.88 1.12 -1.27
CA HIS A 51 -23.27 1.50 -2.63
C HIS A 51 -22.06 1.56 -3.56
N THR A 52 -22.34 1.51 -4.86
CA THR A 52 -21.32 1.63 -5.90
C THR A 52 -20.98 3.11 -6.11
N ALA A 53 -19.70 3.40 -6.28
CA ALA A 53 -19.19 4.71 -6.65
C ALA A 53 -18.16 4.59 -7.78
N THR A 54 -17.87 5.71 -8.44
CA THR A 54 -16.78 5.80 -9.42
C THR A 54 -15.64 6.59 -8.81
N LEU A 55 -14.48 5.95 -8.68
CA LEU A 55 -13.24 6.60 -8.28
C LEU A 55 -12.60 7.22 -9.52
N ILE A 56 -12.46 8.55 -9.54
CA ILE A 56 -11.64 9.25 -10.53
C ILE A 56 -10.18 9.07 -10.11
N THR A 57 -9.38 8.49 -10.99
CA THR A 57 -8.00 8.08 -10.69
C THR A 57 -6.95 9.01 -11.28
N ALA A 58 -7.36 10.13 -11.88
CA ALA A 58 -6.45 11.16 -12.36
C ALA A 58 -5.58 11.66 -11.19
N GLY A 59 -4.25 11.57 -11.35
CA GLY A 59 -3.29 11.92 -10.30
C GLY A 59 -3.08 10.82 -9.23
N LEU A 60 -3.82 9.70 -9.29
CA LEU A 60 -3.56 8.56 -8.41
C LEU A 60 -2.46 7.67 -8.97
N SER A 61 -1.69 7.08 -8.06
CA SER A 61 -0.65 6.12 -8.37
C SER A 61 -0.82 4.88 -7.51
N LEU A 62 -0.55 3.72 -8.09
CA LEU A 62 -0.44 2.46 -7.37
C LEU A 62 1.02 2.28 -6.95
N VAL A 63 1.25 2.06 -5.66
CA VAL A 63 2.55 1.67 -5.11
C VAL A 63 2.42 0.28 -4.54
N THR A 64 3.22 -0.65 -5.04
CA THR A 64 3.28 -2.03 -4.56
C THR A 64 4.60 -2.25 -3.85
N ILE A 65 4.55 -2.70 -2.60
CA ILE A 65 5.70 -3.21 -1.88
C ILE A 65 5.67 -4.73 -1.95
N VAL A 66 6.81 -5.35 -2.20
CA VAL A 66 7.02 -6.79 -2.06
C VAL A 66 8.02 -7.02 -0.95
N THR A 67 7.67 -7.87 0.03
CA THR A 67 8.50 -8.25 1.17
C THR A 67 8.59 -9.78 1.32
N PRO A 68 9.61 -10.31 2.03
CA PRO A 68 9.83 -11.75 2.23
C PRO A 68 8.66 -12.48 2.89
N ASP A 69 8.00 -11.81 3.83
CA ASP A 69 6.77 -12.28 4.44
C ASP A 69 5.82 -11.10 4.71
N GLU A 70 4.56 -11.37 5.02
CA GLU A 70 3.59 -10.33 5.39
C GLU A 70 3.58 -10.04 6.90
N LYS A 71 3.99 -11.01 7.72
CA LYS A 71 3.71 -11.02 9.17
C LYS A 71 4.88 -10.54 10.03
N SER A 72 6.09 -10.45 9.49
CA SER A 72 7.27 -9.99 10.24
C SER A 72 7.17 -8.53 10.64
N LEU A 73 7.98 -8.19 11.64
CA LEU A 73 8.20 -6.82 12.06
C LEU A 73 8.82 -5.99 10.92
N PHE A 74 9.72 -6.57 10.14
CA PHE A 74 10.35 -5.92 9.00
C PHE A 74 9.31 -5.40 7.99
N SER A 75 8.42 -6.29 7.52
CA SER A 75 7.40 -5.94 6.52
C SER A 75 6.37 -4.96 7.05
N LYS A 76 5.93 -5.13 8.30
CA LYS A 76 5.02 -4.18 8.97
C LYS A 76 5.64 -2.79 9.12
N ASN A 77 6.91 -2.72 9.48
CA ASN A 77 7.63 -1.46 9.61
C ASN A 77 7.80 -0.77 8.25
N LEU A 78 8.17 -1.51 7.20
CA LEU A 78 8.25 -0.98 5.84
C LEU A 78 6.90 -0.42 5.36
N HIS A 79 5.81 -1.17 5.55
CA HIS A 79 4.46 -0.69 5.23
C HIS A 79 4.11 0.60 5.99
N GLY A 80 4.42 0.65 7.29
CA GLY A 80 4.17 1.83 8.11
C GLY A 80 5.00 3.05 7.67
N LEU A 81 6.27 2.86 7.35
CA LEU A 81 7.17 3.91 6.86
C LEU A 81 6.73 4.44 5.50
N LEU A 82 6.41 3.55 4.56
CA LEU A 82 5.93 3.99 3.24
C LEU A 82 4.61 4.73 3.35
N SER A 83 3.66 4.21 4.14
CA SER A 83 2.37 4.88 4.35
C SER A 83 2.56 6.29 4.90
N LYS A 84 3.44 6.46 5.89
CA LYS A 84 3.79 7.77 6.44
C LYS A 84 4.45 8.68 5.41
N ALA A 85 5.40 8.18 4.62
CA ALA A 85 6.10 8.96 3.60
C ALA A 85 5.16 9.45 2.50
N LEU A 86 4.24 8.59 2.06
CA LEU A 86 3.24 8.94 1.04
C LEU A 86 2.23 9.97 1.54
N ILE A 87 1.75 9.83 2.79
CA ILE A 87 0.80 10.78 3.38
C ILE A 87 1.48 12.13 3.70
N GLY A 88 2.72 12.11 4.17
CA GLY A 88 3.48 13.31 4.51
C GLY A 88 3.80 14.19 3.31
N ASN A 89 4.00 13.60 2.12
CA ASN A 89 4.26 14.34 0.89
C ASN A 89 3.01 14.99 0.27
N THR A 90 1.80 14.61 0.69
CA THR A 90 0.54 15.20 0.19
C THR A 90 0.14 16.52 0.85
N GLN A 91 0.92 17.04 1.83
CA GLN A 91 0.64 18.31 2.52
C GLN A 91 1.44 19.53 2.01
N HIS A 92 2.11 19.41 0.87
CA HIS A 92 2.84 20.50 0.20
C HIS A 92 2.27 20.76 -1.19
#